data_AF-A0A7J9F182-F1
#
_entry.id   AF-A0A7J9F182-F1
#
_cell.length_a   1.000
_cell.length_b   1.000
_cell.length_c   1.000
_cell.angle_alpha   90.00
_cell.angle_beta   90.00
_cell.angle_gamma   90.00
#
_symmetry.space_group_name_H-M   'P 1'
#
loop_
_entity.id
_entity.type
_entity.pdbx_description
1 polymer ?
#
loop_
_entity_poly.entity_id
_entity_poly.type
_entity_poly.pdbx_seq_one_letter_code
_entity_poly.pdbx_strand_id
1 'polypeptide(L)'
;EPLNLYELQAIVSIILEHGESRKDIEWTRVQTIGLGFVSFAAPQLLFYPFLYAGTRLSTDVISYTGGNRQFNGVIDVFGKTLKLDGIAGLYRGLIISVAETGIKAAVYVGLFPHYLHVSQVSTLDILKNNN
;
A
#
# COMPACT_ATOMS: atom_id res chain seq x y z
N GLU A 1 8.42 -56.81 4.26
CA GLU A 1 7.43 -56.72 5.34
C GLU A 1 6.29 -55.84 4.82
N PRO A 2 5.06 -56.36 4.61
CA PRO A 2 3.99 -55.55 4.05
C PRO A 2 3.57 -54.49 5.08
N LEU A 3 3.53 -53.22 4.64
CA LEU A 3 3.13 -52.09 5.48
C LEU A 3 1.72 -52.34 6.05
N ASN A 4 1.58 -52.25 7.37
CA ASN A 4 0.30 -52.50 8.03
C ASN A 4 -0.70 -51.35 7.79
N LEU A 5 -1.98 -51.69 7.77
CA LEU A 5 -3.10 -50.76 7.53
C LEU A 5 -3.11 -49.54 8.49
N TYR A 6 -2.58 -49.67 9.72
CA TYR A 6 -2.50 -48.58 10.68
C TYR A 6 -1.43 -47.52 10.32
N GLU A 7 -0.30 -47.93 9.73
CA GLU A 7 0.75 -46.99 9.30
C GLU A 7 0.30 -46.20 8.08
N LEU A 8 -0.41 -46.87 7.16
CA LEU A 8 -1.03 -46.21 6.01
C LEU A 8 -2.07 -45.16 6.45
N GLN A 9 -2.90 -45.48 7.44
CA GLN A 9 -3.86 -44.50 7.97
C GLN A 9 -3.18 -43.32 8.66
N ALA A 10 -2.12 -43.56 9.45
CA ALA A 10 -1.36 -42.49 10.10
C ALA A 10 -0.69 -41.56 9.09
N ILE A 11 -0.10 -42.11 8.03
CA ILE A 11 0.51 -41.34 6.94
C ILE A 11 -0.55 -40.50 6.21
N VAL A 12 -1.72 -41.09 5.92
CA VAL A 12 -2.81 -40.36 5.26
C VAL A 12 -3.34 -39.22 6.12
N SER A 13 -3.51 -39.42 7.44
CA SER A 13 -3.93 -38.33 8.34
C SER A 13 -2.92 -37.18 8.39
N ILE A 14 -1.62 -37.49 8.43
CA ILE A 14 -0.56 -36.48 8.43
C ILE A 14 -0.58 -35.67 7.12
N ILE A 15 -0.81 -36.34 5.98
CA ILE A 15 -0.89 -35.67 4.67
C ILE A 15 -2.11 -34.75 4.58
N LEU A 16 -3.27 -35.18 5.10
CA LEU A 16 -4.49 -34.37 5.11
C LEU A 16 -4.36 -33.16 6.05
N GLU A 17 -3.77 -33.34 7.22
CA GLU A 17 -3.52 -32.26 8.18
C GLU A 17 -2.50 -31.24 7.63
N HIS A 18 -1.46 -31.71 6.95
CA HIS A 18 -0.50 -30.85 6.26
C HIS A 18 -1.14 -30.09 5.09
N GLY A 19 -2.13 -30.68 4.42
CA GLY A 19 -2.92 -30.05 3.36
C GLY A 19 -3.87 -28.96 3.86
N GLU A 20 -4.48 -29.16 5.03
CA GLU A 20 -5.31 -28.16 5.74
C GLU A 20 -4.45 -26.97 6.21
N SER A 21 -3.31 -27.24 6.86
CA SER A 21 -2.43 -26.19 7.40
C SER A 21 -1.98 -25.14 6.36
N ARG A 22 -1.84 -25.54 5.10
CA ARG A 22 -1.52 -24.62 3.99
C ARG A 22 -2.65 -23.62 3.71
N LYS A 23 -3.92 -24.04 3.82
CA LYS A 23 -5.09 -23.18 3.59
C LYS A 23 -5.22 -22.13 4.69
N ASP A 24 -4.96 -22.49 5.93
CA ASP A 24 -5.05 -21.60 7.09
C ASP A 24 -4.05 -20.44 6.98
N ILE A 25 -2.84 -20.77 6.52
CA ILE A 25 -1.77 -19.80 6.25
C ILE A 25 -2.18 -18.85 5.12
N GLU A 26 -2.79 -19.35 4.05
CA GLU A 26 -3.29 -18.51 2.95
C GLU A 26 -4.40 -17.56 3.41
N TRP A 27 -5.38 -18.05 4.17
CA TRP A 27 -6.45 -17.22 4.74
C TRP A 27 -5.91 -16.13 5.68
N THR A 28 -4.92 -16.46 6.50
CA THR A 28 -4.27 -15.51 7.42
C THR A 28 -3.51 -14.41 6.67
N ARG A 29 -2.86 -14.74 5.53
CA ARG A 29 -2.15 -13.77 4.69
C ARG A 29 -3.09 -12.74 4.06
N VAL A 30 -4.23 -13.18 3.55
CA VAL A 30 -5.25 -12.29 2.97
C VAL A 30 -5.79 -11.32 4.03
N GLN A 31 -6.05 -11.82 5.23
CA GLN A 31 -6.50 -10.99 6.35
C GLN A 31 -5.46 -9.94 6.76
N THR A 32 -4.18 -10.31 6.82
CA THR A 32 -3.10 -9.40 7.19
C THR A 32 -2.95 -8.26 6.18
N ILE A 33 -3.06 -8.55 4.89
CA ILE A 33 -3.04 -7.54 3.82
C ILE A 33 -4.25 -6.62 3.94
N GLY A 34 -5.45 -7.18 4.17
CA GLY A 34 -6.67 -6.41 4.38
C GLY A 34 -6.56 -5.45 5.57
N LEU A 35 -6.05 -5.93 6.70
CA LEU A 35 -5.84 -5.12 7.91
C LEU A 35 -4.77 -4.04 7.69
N GLY A 36 -3.70 -4.36 6.95
CA GLY A 36 -2.68 -3.37 6.56
C GLY A 36 -3.26 -2.23 5.73
N PHE A 37 -4.15 -2.54 4.78
CA PHE A 37 -4.82 -1.53 3.98
C PHE A 37 -5.75 -0.65 4.81
N VAL A 38 -6.54 -1.25 5.72
CA VAL A 38 -7.42 -0.50 6.63
C VAL A 38 -6.63 0.42 7.55
N SER A 39 -5.51 -0.07 8.10
CA SER A 39 -4.61 0.73 8.93
C SER A 39 -4.01 1.91 8.19
N PHE A 40 -3.79 1.80 6.87
CA PHE A 40 -3.31 2.91 6.06
C PHE A 40 -4.44 3.89 5.71
N ALA A 41 -5.62 3.39 5.36
CA ALA A 41 -6.75 4.21 4.93
C ALA A 41 -7.27 5.11 6.06
N ALA A 42 -7.26 4.66 7.31
CA ALA A 42 -7.75 5.40 8.47
C ALA A 42 -7.04 6.77 8.68
N PRO A 43 -5.70 6.86 8.82
CA PRO A 43 -5.01 8.14 8.97
C PRO A 43 -5.09 8.99 7.69
N GLN A 44 -5.21 8.39 6.51
CA GLN A 44 -5.36 9.12 5.25
C GLN A 44 -6.59 10.04 5.27
N LEU A 45 -7.69 9.64 5.94
CA LEU A 45 -8.88 10.49 6.11
C LEU A 45 -8.59 11.81 6.86
N LEU A 46 -7.64 11.79 7.80
CA LEU A 46 -7.24 12.96 8.57
C LEU A 46 -6.26 13.84 7.80
N PHE A 47 -5.34 13.25 7.04
CA PHE A 47 -4.35 13.98 6.25
C PHE A 47 -4.88 14.46 4.90
N TYR A 48 -5.99 13.91 4.40
CA TYR A 48 -6.55 14.24 3.08
C TYR A 48 -6.80 15.74 2.87
N PRO A 49 -7.40 16.50 3.83
CA PRO A 49 -7.48 17.95 3.76
C PRO A 49 -6.15 18.64 3.45
N PHE A 50 -5.07 18.21 4.10
CA PHE A 50 -3.74 18.79 3.93
C PHE A 50 -3.15 18.47 2.55
N LEU A 51 -3.32 17.23 2.09
CA LEU A 51 -2.93 16.82 0.74
C LEU A 51 -3.69 17.60 -0.34
N TYR A 52 -4.99 17.81 -0.15
CA TYR A 52 -5.83 18.61 -1.03
C TYR A 52 -5.35 20.07 -1.09
N ALA A 53 -5.06 20.69 0.05
CA ALA A 53 -4.58 22.06 0.08
C ALA A 53 -3.19 22.21 -0.56
N GLY A 54 -2.29 21.24 -0.31
CA GLY A 54 -0.97 21.18 -0.94
C GLY A 54 -1.05 21.05 -2.46
N THR A 55 -1.85 20.12 -2.96
CA THR A 55 -2.04 19.93 -4.41
C THR A 55 -2.66 21.15 -5.07
N ARG A 56 -3.69 21.77 -4.48
CA ARG A 56 -4.29 23.01 -5.00
C ARG A 56 -3.29 24.16 -5.06
N LEU A 57 -2.46 24.31 -4.02
CA LEU A 57 -1.41 25.32 -3.98
C LEU A 57 -0.30 25.05 -5.02
N SER A 58 0.08 23.79 -5.23
CA SER A 58 1.04 23.41 -6.27
C SER A 58 0.50 23.60 -7.68
N THR A 59 -0.81 23.41 -7.89
CA THR A 59 -1.46 23.67 -9.18
C THR A 59 -1.78 25.14 -9.43
N ASP A 60 -1.75 25.99 -8.39
CA ASP A 60 -1.89 27.45 -8.51
C ASP A 60 -0.57 28.08 -8.97
N VAL A 61 -0.20 27.76 -10.20
CA VAL A 61 0.87 28.43 -10.93
C VAL A 61 0.32 29.73 -11.53
N ILE A 62 1.07 30.82 -11.34
CA ILE A 62 0.73 32.13 -11.90
C ILE A 62 0.55 31.99 -13.40
N SER A 63 -0.66 32.25 -13.90
CA SER A 63 -0.94 32.18 -15.33
C SER A 63 -0.07 33.21 -16.06
N TYR A 64 0.48 32.83 -17.22
CA TYR A 64 1.37 33.66 -18.06
C TYR A 64 0.79 35.04 -18.42
N THR A 65 -0.53 35.22 -18.28
CA THR A 65 -1.30 36.43 -18.61
C THR A 65 -1.51 37.39 -17.42
N GLY A 66 -0.62 37.39 -16.42
CA GLY A 66 -0.59 38.44 -15.38
C GLY A 66 -1.70 38.36 -14.33
N GLY A 67 -2.15 37.13 -14.00
CA GLY A 67 -3.12 36.92 -12.91
C GLY A 67 -2.44 36.87 -11.53
N ASN A 68 -3.07 37.46 -10.51
CA ASN A 68 -2.66 37.26 -9.12
C ASN A 68 -2.84 35.77 -8.72
N ARG A 69 -1.97 35.25 -7.84
CA ARG A 69 -2.12 33.92 -7.23
C ARG A 69 -3.54 33.77 -6.66
N GLN A 70 -4.21 32.66 -6.95
CA GLN A 70 -5.53 32.38 -6.38
C GLN A 70 -5.46 32.11 -4.88
N PHE A 71 -4.32 31.61 -4.37
CA PHE A 71 -4.10 31.28 -2.97
C PHE A 71 -2.80 31.86 -2.44
N ASN A 72 -2.90 32.61 -1.33
CA ASN A 72 -1.74 33.15 -0.63
C ASN A 72 -1.14 32.18 0.41
N GLY A 73 -1.81 31.04 0.63
CA GLY A 73 -1.32 29.98 1.52
C GLY A 73 -2.34 28.87 1.73
N VAL A 74 -1.90 27.79 2.38
CA VAL A 74 -2.70 26.58 2.66
C VAL A 74 -3.98 26.90 3.44
N ILE A 75 -3.92 27.83 4.39
CA ILE A 75 -5.07 28.26 5.21
C ILE A 75 -6.12 29.02 4.36
N ASP A 76 -5.66 29.81 3.39
CA ASP A 76 -6.53 30.54 2.45
C ASP A 76 -7.24 29.57 1.48
N VAL A 77 -6.56 28.49 1.08
CA VAL A 77 -7.18 27.39 0.32
C VAL A 77 -8.33 26.78 1.13
N PHE A 78 -8.09 26.44 2.40
CA PHE A 78 -9.15 25.86 3.26
C PHE A 78 -10.34 26.81 3.42
N GLY A 79 -10.10 28.08 3.73
CA GLY A 79 -11.16 29.07 3.90
C GLY A 79 -11.99 29.28 2.63
N LYS A 80 -11.35 29.34 1.46
CA LYS A 80 -12.04 29.49 0.17
C LYS A 80 -12.79 28.24 -0.25
N THR A 81 -12.21 27.05 -0.07
CA THR A 81 -12.88 25.78 -0.38
C THR A 81 -14.09 25.54 0.52
N LEU A 82 -13.98 25.81 1.83
CA LEU A 82 -15.10 25.68 2.76
C LEU A 82 -16.26 26.65 2.43
N LYS A 83 -15.96 27.84 1.91
CA LYS A 83 -16.99 28.81 1.49
C LYS A 83 -17.68 28.42 0.17
N LEU A 84 -16.97 27.75 -0.74
CA LEU A 84 -17.50 27.39 -2.06
C LEU A 84 -18.22 26.03 -2.06
N ASP A 85 -17.56 24.99 -1.58
CA ASP A 85 -18.01 23.60 -1.69
C ASP A 85 -18.23 22.92 -0.33
N GLY A 86 -17.92 23.61 0.77
CA GLY A 86 -18.05 23.07 2.13
C GLY A 86 -17.10 21.91 2.43
N ILE A 87 -17.44 21.13 3.45
CA ILE A 87 -16.64 19.99 3.93
C ILE A 87 -16.64 18.84 2.91
N ALA A 88 -17.74 18.66 2.18
CA ALA A 88 -17.82 17.65 1.12
C ALA A 88 -16.83 17.94 -0.04
N GLY A 89 -16.61 19.22 -0.35
CA GLY A 89 -15.61 19.66 -1.33
C GLY A 89 -14.18 19.31 -0.94
N LEU A 90 -13.87 19.34 0.37
CA LEU A 90 -12.56 19.00 0.90
C LEU A 90 -12.20 17.51 0.78
N TYR A 91 -13.21 16.63 0.73
CA TYR A 91 -13.06 15.19 0.60
C TYR A 91 -13.25 14.68 -0.84
N ARG A 92 -13.47 15.59 -1.79
CA ARG A 92 -13.71 15.26 -3.20
C ARG A 92 -12.41 14.76 -3.84
N GLY A 93 -12.32 13.44 -4.03
CA GLY A 93 -11.12 12.75 -4.53
C GLY A 93 -10.46 11.82 -3.49
N LEU A 94 -11.07 11.61 -2.32
CA LEU A 94 -10.54 10.67 -1.33
C LEU A 94 -10.40 9.25 -1.90
N ILE A 95 -11.37 8.83 -2.70
CA ILE A 95 -11.40 7.50 -3.33
C ILE A 95 -10.18 7.30 -4.23
N ILE A 96 -9.79 8.31 -5.03
CA ILE A 96 -8.63 8.17 -5.92
C ILE A 96 -7.32 8.11 -5.12
N SER A 97 -7.21 8.84 -4.01
CA SER A 97 -6.03 8.80 -3.14
C SER A 97 -5.90 7.45 -2.43
N VAL A 98 -7.01 6.86 -1.96
CA VAL A 98 -7.01 5.52 -1.37
C VAL A 98 -6.67 4.45 -2.43
N ALA A 99 -7.17 4.60 -3.66
CA ALA A 99 -6.81 3.71 -4.77
C ALA A 99 -5.32 3.80 -5.12
N GLU A 100 -4.75 5.01 -5.15
CA GLU A 100 -3.32 5.25 -5.40
C GLU A 100 -2.45 4.53 -4.35
N THR A 101 -2.80 4.61 -3.07
CA THR A 101 -2.14 3.84 -2.02
C THR A 101 -2.19 2.35 -2.30
N GLY A 102 -3.36 1.82 -2.67
CA GLY A 102 -3.53 0.41 -2.97
C GLY A 102 -2.59 -0.05 -4.08
N ILE A 103 -2.48 0.74 -5.15
CA ILE A 103 -1.57 0.47 -6.28
C ILE A 103 -0.11 0.51 -5.81
N LYS A 104 0.31 1.54 -5.04
CA LYS A 104 1.68 1.62 -4.51
C LYS A 104 2.03 0.45 -3.62
N ALA A 105 1.10 0.03 -2.76
CA ALA A 105 1.30 -1.12 -1.88
C ALA A 105 1.45 -2.43 -2.69
N ALA A 106 0.61 -2.64 -3.70
CA ALA A 106 0.69 -3.81 -4.56
C ALA A 106 2.01 -3.88 -5.34
N VAL A 107 2.44 -2.76 -5.92
CA VAL A 107 3.73 -2.65 -6.63
C VAL A 107 4.90 -2.90 -5.67
N TYR A 108 4.84 -2.34 -4.46
CA TYR A 108 5.88 -2.52 -3.45
C TYR A 108 6.03 -3.99 -3.04
N VAL A 109 4.92 -4.69 -2.76
CA VAL A 109 4.94 -6.13 -2.42
C VAL A 109 5.54 -6.99 -3.54
N GLY A 110 5.33 -6.61 -4.80
CA GLY A 110 5.89 -7.32 -5.95
C GLY A 110 7.38 -7.03 -6.21
N LEU A 111 7.80 -5.76 -6.18
CA LEU A 111 9.16 -5.35 -6.52
C LEU A 111 10.17 -5.53 -5.38
N PHE A 112 9.74 -5.37 -4.13
CA PHE A 112 10.66 -5.36 -2.98
C PHE A 112 11.45 -6.68 -2.82
N PRO A 113 10.85 -7.88 -2.97
CA PRO A 113 11.61 -9.14 -2.89
C PRO A 113 12.66 -9.27 -4.01
N HIS A 114 12.31 -8.82 -5.23
CA HIS A 114 13.24 -8.86 -6.36
C HIS A 114 14.43 -7.91 -6.15
N TYR A 115 14.16 -6.69 -5.67
CA TYR A 115 15.21 -5.73 -5.33
C TYR A 115 16.19 -6.29 -4.29
N LEU A 116 15.67 -6.89 -3.22
CA LEU A 116 16.50 -7.52 -2.20
C LEU A 116 17.34 -8.66 -2.77
N HIS A 117 16.76 -9.52 -3.61
CA HIS A 117 17.49 -10.62 -4.22
C HIS A 117 18.67 -10.13 -5.08
N VAL A 118 18.43 -9.16 -5.96
CA VAL A 118 19.48 -8.58 -6.81
C VAL A 118 20.59 -7.96 -5.96
N SER A 119 20.23 -7.24 -4.89
CA SER A 119 21.22 -6.61 -4.00
C SER A 119 22.12 -7.64 -3.32
N GLN A 120 21.57 -8.79 -2.92
CA GLN A 120 22.35 -9.86 -2.30
C GLN A 120 23.30 -10.54 -3.29
N VAL A 121 22.82 -10.84 -4.50
CA VAL A 121 23.66 -11.45 -5.55
C VAL A 121 24.84 -10.54 -5.89
N SER A 122 24.60 -9.23 -6.07
CA SER A 122 25.68 -8.27 -6.34
C SER A 122 26.73 -8.23 -5.22
N THR A 123 26.32 -8.32 -3.95
CA THR A 123 27.29 -8.38 -2.85
C THR A 123 28.10 -9.68 -2.84
N LEU A 124 27.50 -10.81 -3.19
CA LEU A 124 28.20 -12.09 -3.25
C LEU A 124 29.22 -12.14 -4.39
N ASP A 125 28.90 -11.55 -5.54
CA ASP A 125 29.83 -11.46 -6.68
C ASP A 125 31.06 -10.60 -6.33
N ILE A 126 30.86 -9.50 -5.61
CA ILE A 126 31.97 -8.65 -5.12
C ILE A 126 32.87 -9.44 -4.14
N LEU A 127 32.27 -10.21 -3.23
CA LEU A 127 33.02 -11.01 -2.27
C LEU A 127 33.79 -12.16 -2.93
N LYS A 128 33.24 -12.77 -3.99
CA LYS A 128 33.88 -13.85 -4.73
C LYS A 128 35.00 -13.37 -5.65
N ASN A 129 34.93 -12.12 -6.12
CA ASN A 129 35.96 -11.52 -6.99
C ASN A 129 37.13 -10.91 -6.20
N ASN A 130 36.97 -10.65 -4.91
CA ASN A 130 38.02 -10.15 -4.01
C ASN A 130 38.80 -11.25 -3.26
N ASN A 131 38.45 -12.52 -3.48
CA ASN A 131 39.16 -13.71 -2.97
C ASN A 131 39.77 -14.48 -4.14
#